data_AF-A0A1A8J4Y5-F1
#
_entry.id   AF-A0A1A8J4Y5-F1
#
_cell.length_a   1.000
_cell.length_b   1.000
_cell.length_c   1.000
_cell.angle_alpha   90.00
_cell.angle_beta   90.00
_cell.angle_gamma   90.00
#
_symmetry.space_group_name_H-M   'P 1'
#
loop_
_entity.id
_entity.type
_entity.pdbx_description
1 polymer ?
#
loop_
_entity_poly.entity_id
_entity_poly.type
_entity_poly.pdbx_seq_one_letter_code
_entity_poly.pdbx_strand_id
1 'polypeptide(L)'
;MAHYEEVNVHGYSEFCKAVSERKGKDIFAYFSGDKDAEGKSWCPDCVKAEPFVREELSHLPEGSVFIYCQVGERTYWKDQNNDFKKNLSLTGVPTLLRYGTPQKLVEEDLFKPELIKMMFTED
;
A
#
# COMPACT_ATOMS: atom_id res chain seq x y z
N MET A 1 3.34 8.37 20.90
CA MET A 1 2.72 8.87 19.65
C MET A 1 3.34 8.08 18.51
N ALA A 2 2.57 7.66 17.52
CA ALA A 2 3.15 7.01 16.34
C ALA A 2 4.14 7.98 15.68
N HIS A 3 5.31 7.51 15.26
CA HIS A 3 6.32 8.32 14.57
C HIS A 3 5.98 8.53 13.08
N TYR A 4 4.93 7.88 12.59
CA TYR A 4 4.39 8.02 11.24
C TYR A 4 2.90 8.41 11.28
N GLU A 5 2.40 8.95 10.17
CA GLU A 5 0.98 9.23 9.94
C GLU A 5 0.34 8.07 9.16
N GLU A 6 -0.77 7.50 9.65
CA GLU A 6 -1.55 6.51 8.88
C GLU A 6 -2.76 7.16 8.21
N VAL A 7 -2.97 6.86 6.93
CA VAL A 7 -4.09 7.33 6.12
C VAL A 7 -4.77 6.14 5.46
N ASN A 8 -6.09 6.02 5.62
CA ASN A 8 -6.88 5.01 4.94
C ASN A 8 -7.67 5.68 3.81
N VAL A 9 -7.58 5.14 2.60
CA VAL A 9 -8.25 5.67 1.41
C VAL A 9 -8.88 4.56 0.58
N HIS A 10 -9.88 4.91 -0.22
CA HIS A 10 -10.55 4.01 -1.14
C HIS A 10 -10.56 4.57 -2.57
N GLY A 11 -9.99 3.81 -3.49
CA GLY A 11 -9.91 4.18 -4.90
C GLY A 11 -8.82 5.20 -5.24
N TYR A 12 -8.58 5.33 -6.55
CA TYR A 12 -7.43 6.08 -7.07
C TYR A 12 -7.52 7.60 -6.80
N SER A 13 -8.73 8.16 -6.87
CA SER A 13 -8.94 9.59 -6.63
C SER A 13 -8.58 9.99 -5.20
N GLU A 14 -9.01 9.22 -4.20
CA GLU A 14 -8.68 9.47 -2.81
C GLU A 14 -7.19 9.26 -2.53
N PHE A 15 -6.58 8.23 -3.14
CA PHE A 15 -5.13 8.04 -3.09
C PHE A 15 -4.37 9.27 -3.61
N CYS A 16 -4.71 9.78 -4.79
CA CYS A 16 -4.08 10.98 -5.34
C CYS A 16 -4.25 12.20 -4.42
N LYS A 17 -5.44 12.38 -3.84
CA LYS A 17 -5.70 13.45 -2.89
C LYS A 17 -4.80 13.31 -1.65
N ALA A 18 -4.75 12.12 -1.05
CA ALA A 18 -3.95 11.86 0.15
C ALA A 18 -2.45 12.12 -0.07
N VAL A 19 -1.92 11.69 -1.21
CA VAL A 19 -0.55 11.98 -1.64
C VAL A 19 -0.34 13.50 -1.82
N SER A 20 -1.28 14.18 -2.48
CA SER A 20 -1.15 15.61 -2.79
C SER A 20 -1.14 16.50 -1.55
N GLU A 21 -1.86 16.11 -0.50
CA GLU A 21 -1.91 16.81 0.80
C GLU A 21 -0.64 16.60 1.63
N ARG A 22 0.19 15.62 1.28
CA ARG A 22 1.36 15.17 2.04
C ARG A 22 2.67 15.31 1.25
N LYS A 23 2.67 16.22 0.27
CA LYS A 23 3.85 16.55 -0.53
C LYS A 23 5.04 16.90 0.38
N GLY A 24 6.20 16.33 0.07
CA GLY A 24 7.43 16.54 0.82
C GLY A 24 7.65 15.58 1.99
N LYS A 25 6.68 14.72 2.31
CA LYS A 25 6.87 13.58 3.22
C LYS A 25 7.26 12.33 2.44
N ASP A 26 7.95 11.40 3.10
CA ASP A 26 8.14 10.05 2.57
C ASP A 26 6.82 9.27 2.69
N ILE A 27 6.37 8.67 1.60
CA ILE A 27 5.04 8.05 1.51
C ILE A 27 5.20 6.59 1.11
N PHE A 28 4.71 5.70 1.98
CA PHE A 28 4.63 4.27 1.76
C PHE A 28 3.17 3.90 1.54
N ALA A 29 2.83 3.45 0.33
CA ALA A 29 1.49 3.11 -0.07
C ALA A 29 1.31 1.59 -0.15
N TYR A 30 0.41 1.05 0.66
CA TYR A 30 -0.02 -0.34 0.60
C TYR A 30 -1.35 -0.45 -0.14
N PHE A 31 -1.34 -1.13 -1.28
CA PHE A 31 -2.51 -1.38 -2.10
C PHE A 31 -3.07 -2.76 -1.81
N SER A 32 -4.34 -2.79 -1.43
CA SER A 32 -5.07 -4.01 -1.05
C SER A 32 -6.41 -4.08 -1.78
N GLY A 33 -6.93 -5.28 -2.01
CA GLY A 33 -8.31 -5.44 -2.47
C GLY A 33 -9.31 -4.99 -1.41
N ASP A 34 -10.47 -4.48 -1.83
CA ASP A 34 -11.56 -4.10 -0.93
C ASP A 34 -11.89 -5.18 0.10
N LYS A 35 -12.13 -4.71 1.32
CA LYS A 35 -12.56 -5.52 2.46
C LYS A 35 -14.08 -5.64 2.48
N ASP A 36 -14.56 -6.85 2.79
CA ASP A 36 -15.96 -7.09 3.09
C ASP A 36 -16.37 -6.55 4.48
N ALA A 37 -17.62 -6.79 4.88
CA ALA A 37 -18.14 -6.36 6.18
C ALA A 37 -17.44 -7.03 7.38
N GLU A 38 -16.74 -8.15 7.18
CA GLU A 38 -15.91 -8.80 8.20
C GLU A 38 -14.47 -8.24 8.21
N GLY A 39 -14.15 -7.28 7.34
CA GLY A 39 -12.82 -6.70 7.21
C GLY A 39 -11.85 -7.57 6.40
N LYS A 40 -12.33 -8.59 5.68
CA LYS A 40 -11.48 -9.47 4.88
C LYS A 40 -11.44 -9.01 3.43
N SER A 41 -10.23 -8.88 2.89
CA SER A 41 -10.05 -8.57 1.47
C SER A 41 -10.53 -9.72 0.59
N TRP A 42 -11.11 -9.41 -0.57
CA TRP A 42 -11.41 -10.43 -1.59
C TRP A 42 -10.16 -11.11 -2.15
N CYS A 43 -8.97 -10.55 -1.90
CA CYS A 43 -7.68 -11.12 -2.28
C CYS A 43 -7.05 -11.89 -1.10
N PRO A 44 -6.88 -13.23 -1.20
CA PRO A 44 -6.27 -14.03 -0.15
C PRO A 44 -4.85 -13.58 0.24
N ASP A 45 -4.05 -13.15 -0.74
CA ASP A 45 -2.69 -12.67 -0.50
C ASP A 45 -2.70 -11.35 0.27
N CYS A 46 -3.69 -10.48 0.06
CA CYS A 46 -3.85 -9.26 0.85
C CYS A 46 -4.14 -9.60 2.32
N VAL A 47 -5.04 -10.55 2.58
CA VAL A 47 -5.35 -11.01 3.94
C VAL A 47 -4.11 -11.60 4.62
N LYS A 48 -3.30 -12.35 3.87
CA LYS A 48 -2.07 -12.96 4.39
C LYS A 48 -0.93 -11.97 4.60
N ALA A 49 -0.76 -10.99 3.70
CA ALA A 49 0.33 -10.01 3.74
C ALA A 49 0.12 -8.92 4.79
N GLU A 50 -1.13 -8.50 5.03
CA GLU A 50 -1.42 -7.35 5.89
C GLU A 50 -0.80 -7.47 7.30
N PRO A 51 -0.84 -8.62 8.00
CA PRO A 51 -0.16 -8.76 9.30
C PRO A 51 1.35 -8.50 9.25
N PHE A 52 2.05 -9.01 8.22
CA PHE A 52 3.50 -8.81 8.08
C PHE A 52 3.84 -7.34 7.83
N VAL A 53 3.07 -6.66 6.98
CA VAL A 53 3.27 -5.22 6.72
C VAL A 53 3.00 -4.41 7.98
N ARG A 54 1.91 -4.74 8.71
CA ARG A 54 1.51 -4.06 9.94
C ARG A 54 2.56 -4.20 11.05
N GLU A 55 3.17 -5.37 11.18
CA GLU A 55 4.22 -5.65 12.16
C GLU A 55 5.47 -4.78 11.92
N GLU A 56 5.81 -4.53 10.66
CA GLU A 56 7.00 -3.76 10.29
C GLU A 56 6.79 -2.24 10.27
N LEU A 57 5.56 -1.73 10.43
CA LEU A 57 5.28 -0.28 10.43
C LEU A 57 6.04 0.49 11.51
N SER A 58 6.52 -0.18 12.56
CA SER A 58 7.36 0.46 13.59
C SER A 58 8.76 0.86 13.08
N HIS A 59 9.18 0.39 11.91
CA HIS A 59 10.45 0.72 11.28
C HIS A 59 10.35 1.86 10.27
N LEU A 60 9.15 2.43 10.07
CA LEU A 60 8.96 3.55 9.17
C LEU A 60 9.80 4.77 9.59
N PRO A 61 10.28 5.58 8.64
CA PRO A 61 11.02 6.80 8.96
C PRO A 61 10.16 7.78 9.78
N GLU A 62 10.79 8.55 10.67
CA GLU A 62 10.09 9.56 11.45
C GLU A 62 9.48 10.64 10.53
N GLY A 63 8.20 10.96 10.77
CA GLY A 63 7.45 11.93 9.97
C GLY A 63 6.94 11.40 8.62
N SER A 64 7.18 10.12 8.31
CA SER A 64 6.67 9.47 7.11
C SER A 64 5.15 9.22 7.17
N VAL A 65 4.59 8.81 6.04
CA VAL A 65 3.17 8.54 5.86
C VAL A 65 3.00 7.12 5.36
N PHE A 66 2.16 6.36 6.04
CA PHE A 66 1.65 5.09 5.55
C PHE A 66 0.23 5.27 5.00
N ILE A 67 0.03 4.97 3.71
CA ILE A 67 -1.29 5.02 3.06
C ILE A 67 -1.77 3.59 2.84
N TYR A 68 -2.84 3.19 3.53
CA TYR A 68 -3.59 1.99 3.22
C TYR A 68 -4.65 2.31 2.16
N CYS A 69 -4.44 1.84 0.94
CA CYS A 69 -5.30 2.10 -0.20
C CYS A 69 -6.06 0.84 -0.61
N GLN A 70 -7.38 0.86 -0.44
CA GLN A 70 -8.25 -0.14 -1.02
C GLN A 70 -8.47 0.17 -2.51
N VAL A 71 -8.12 -0.76 -3.40
CA VAL A 71 -8.10 -0.51 -4.85
C VAL A 71 -9.48 -0.60 -5.51
N GLY A 72 -10.52 -1.02 -4.79
CA GLY A 72 -11.83 -1.32 -5.33
C GLY A 72 -12.14 -2.81 -5.36
N GLU A 73 -13.30 -3.12 -5.92
CA GLU A 73 -13.76 -4.50 -6.12
C GLU A 73 -12.85 -5.29 -7.08
N ARG A 74 -12.89 -6.61 -6.94
CA ARG A 74 -12.13 -7.53 -7.80
C ARG A 74 -12.39 -7.34 -9.30
N THR A 75 -13.60 -6.95 -9.67
CA THR A 75 -14.01 -6.67 -11.06
C THR A 75 -13.26 -5.48 -11.63
N TYR A 76 -13.20 -4.37 -10.89
CA TYR A 76 -12.41 -3.19 -11.24
C TYR A 76 -10.91 -3.51 -11.31
N TRP A 77 -10.39 -4.25 -10.33
CA TRP A 77 -8.97 -4.64 -10.34
C TRP A 77 -8.59 -5.49 -11.56
N LYS A 78 -9.47 -6.38 -12.04
CA LYS A 78 -9.20 -7.21 -13.22
C LYS A 78 -9.06 -6.41 -14.52
N ASP A 79 -9.74 -5.26 -14.64
CA ASP A 79 -9.59 -4.40 -15.79
C ASP A 79 -8.13 -3.96 -15.94
N GLN A 80 -7.55 -4.14 -17.12
CA GLN A 80 -6.19 -3.69 -17.43
C GLN A 80 -6.13 -2.17 -17.62
N ASN A 81 -7.29 -1.54 -17.85
CA ASN A 81 -7.43 -0.12 -18.07
C ASN A 81 -7.72 0.69 -16.81
N ASN A 82 -7.71 0.06 -15.63
CA ASN A 82 -7.97 0.74 -14.37
C ASN A 82 -6.86 1.76 -14.03
N ASP A 83 -7.21 2.75 -13.20
CA ASP A 83 -6.33 3.89 -12.95
C ASP A 83 -5.04 3.52 -12.22
N PHE A 84 -5.08 2.51 -11.34
CA PHE A 84 -3.89 2.08 -10.61
C PHE A 84 -2.86 1.44 -11.56
N LYS A 85 -3.30 0.55 -12.45
CA LYS A 85 -2.41 -0.10 -13.42
C LYS A 85 -1.85 0.90 -14.43
N LYS A 86 -2.70 1.80 -14.94
CA LYS A 86 -2.28 2.81 -15.92
C LYS A 86 -1.32 3.84 -15.35
N ASN A 87 -1.62 4.37 -14.17
CA ASN A 87 -0.89 5.53 -13.65
C ASN A 87 0.24 5.16 -12.68
N LEU A 88 0.15 4.02 -11.99
CA LEU A 88 1.17 3.56 -11.02
C LEU A 88 1.89 2.29 -11.47
N SER A 89 1.53 1.70 -12.62
CA SER A 89 2.13 0.46 -13.12
C SER A 89 2.10 -0.68 -12.08
N LEU A 90 1.01 -0.76 -11.31
CA LEU A 90 0.80 -1.87 -10.38
C LEU A 90 0.50 -3.13 -11.18
N THR A 91 1.13 -4.24 -10.83
CA THR A 91 0.98 -5.53 -11.53
C THR A 91 0.13 -6.52 -10.73
N GLY A 92 0.07 -6.37 -9.40
CA GLY A 92 -0.63 -7.27 -8.49
C GLY A 92 -1.11 -6.54 -7.23
N VAL A 93 -2.00 -7.17 -6.48
CA VAL A 93 -2.31 -6.81 -5.09
C VAL A 93 -2.13 -8.05 -4.22
N PRO A 94 -1.51 -7.96 -3.04
CA PRO A 94 -1.06 -6.72 -2.40
C PRO A 94 0.23 -6.15 -3.03
N THR A 95 0.39 -4.83 -3.00
CA THR A 95 1.64 -4.16 -3.37
C THR A 95 1.98 -3.09 -2.34
N LEU A 96 3.22 -3.05 -1.86
CA LEU A 96 3.77 -1.95 -1.08
C LEU A 96 4.68 -1.13 -2.01
N LEU A 97 4.45 0.18 -2.10
CA LEU A 97 5.16 1.10 -2.97
C LEU A 97 5.72 2.26 -2.15
N ARG A 98 6.99 2.61 -2.35
CA ARG A 98 7.56 3.86 -1.83
C ARG A 98 7.35 4.94 -2.89
N TYR A 99 6.36 5.79 -2.67
CA TYR A 99 5.86 6.71 -3.67
C TYR A 99 6.94 7.71 -4.10
N GLY A 100 7.07 7.92 -5.41
CA GLY A 100 8.13 8.76 -5.98
C GLY A 100 9.44 8.02 -6.28
N THR A 101 9.54 6.74 -5.95
CA THR A 101 10.68 5.87 -6.26
C THR A 101 10.23 4.65 -7.08
N PRO A 102 11.16 3.90 -7.74
CA PRO A 102 10.81 2.65 -8.40
C PRO A 102 10.64 1.47 -7.43
N GLN A 103 10.91 1.65 -6.12
CA GLN A 103 10.89 0.58 -5.14
C GLN A 103 9.46 0.10 -4.84
N LYS A 104 9.21 -1.19 -5.05
CA LYS A 104 7.95 -1.85 -4.72
C LYS A 104 8.17 -3.31 -4.34
N LEU A 105 7.40 -3.78 -3.37
CA LEU A 105 7.27 -5.20 -3.02
C LEU A 105 5.88 -5.66 -3.44
N VAL A 106 5.80 -6.80 -4.12
CA VAL A 106 4.57 -7.30 -4.72
C VAL A 106 4.27 -8.70 -4.20
N GLU A 107 3.02 -8.95 -3.85
CA GLU A 107 2.47 -10.28 -3.52
C GLU A 107 3.34 -11.04 -2.50
N GLU A 108 4.08 -12.07 -2.93
CA GLU A 108 4.87 -12.94 -2.07
C GLU A 108 6.02 -12.23 -1.36
N ASP A 109 6.52 -11.13 -1.89
CA ASP A 109 7.56 -10.33 -1.23
C ASP A 109 7.05 -9.70 0.07
N LEU A 110 5.74 -9.52 0.19
CA LEU A 110 5.10 -9.00 1.41
C LEU A 110 4.86 -10.08 2.46
N PHE A 111 5.27 -11.33 2.21
CA PHE A 111 5.32 -12.39 3.23
C PHE A 111 6.68 -12.48 3.91
N LYS A 112 7.62 -11.60 3.54
CA LYS A 112 9.01 -11.57 3.99
C LYS A 112 9.24 -10.29 4.81
N PRO A 113 9.12 -10.33 6.15
CA PRO A 113 9.28 -9.15 7.01
C PRO A 113 10.62 -8.43 6.78
N GLU A 114 11.67 -9.18 6.46
CA GLU A 114 12.99 -8.63 6.16
C GLU A 114 12.99 -7.70 4.94
N LEU A 115 12.24 -8.02 3.88
CA LEU A 115 12.14 -7.16 2.70
C LEU A 115 11.32 -5.91 3.00
N ILE A 116 10.23 -6.06 3.74
CA ILE A 116 9.39 -4.93 4.17
C ILE A 116 10.21 -3.97 5.04
N LYS A 117 10.98 -4.51 5.98
CA LYS A 117 11.88 -3.73 6.82
C LYS A 117 12.96 -3.01 6.02
N MET A 118 13.60 -3.70 5.06
CA MET A 118 14.57 -3.06 4.16
C MET A 118 13.92 -1.89 3.41
N MET A 119 12.73 -2.10 2.84
CA MET A 119 11.99 -1.04 2.16
C MET A 119 11.69 0.17 3.04
N PHE A 120 11.40 -0.02 4.34
CA PHE A 120 11.13 1.08 5.27
C PHE A 120 12.39 1.80 5.79
N THR A 121 13.56 1.16 5.71
CA THR A 121 14.78 1.68 6.32
C THR A 121 15.85 2.12 5.32
N GLU A 122 15.72 1.75 4.04
CA GLU A 122 16.62 2.20 2.99
C GLU A 122 16.23 3.61 2.48
N ASP A 123 17.20 4.52 2.48
CA ASP A 123 17.10 5.91 2.00
C ASP A 123 16.85 6.04 0.50
#